data_AF-A0A945Q3H5-F1
#
_entry.id   AF-A0A945Q3H5-F1
#
_cell.length_a   1.000
_cell.length_b   1.000
_cell.length_c   1.000
_cell.angle_alpha   90.00
_cell.angle_beta   90.00
_cell.angle_gamma   90.00
#
_symmetry.space_group_name_H-M   'P 1'
#
loop_
_entity.id
_entity.type
_entity.pdbx_description
1 polymer ?
#
loop_
_entity_poly.entity_id
_entity_poly.type
_entity_poly.pdbx_seq_one_letter_code
_entity_poly.pdbx_strand_id
1 'polypeptide(L)'
;MSVLDSKIPEGPLKDKWTNHKNKIDLVNPANKRKIDIIVVGTGLAGGSAAASLAEMGYNVKSFCYQDSPRRAHSIAAQGGINAAKNYQNDGDSVYRLFYDTVKGGDYRSREANVHRLAEVSGNIIDQCVAQGVPFGRDYGGLLDNRSFGGVLVSRTFYAKGQTGQQLLLGAYSALNRQIAKGKVTMYNRHEMVELVKVNGKARGIIARNLETGELERHSAHAVVIASGGYGNVFFLSTNAMGSNATAAWKIHKKGAHFANPCYTQIHPTCIPRSGEHQSKLTLMSESLRNDGRIWVPKNMEDVLAIREGKLKPTDLSEDQRDYYLERRYPAFGNLV
;
A
#
# COMPACT_ATOMS: atom_id res chain seq x y z
N MET A 1 -25.26 -8.58 18.93
CA MET A 1 -24.13 -8.29 18.01
C MET A 1 -24.70 -7.62 16.77
N SER A 2 -24.20 -6.45 16.37
CA SER A 2 -24.60 -5.83 15.09
C SER A 2 -24.03 -6.67 13.95
N VAL A 3 -24.88 -7.14 13.05
CA VAL A 3 -24.44 -7.82 11.81
C VAL A 3 -23.71 -6.78 10.94
N LEU A 4 -22.45 -7.03 10.62
CA LEU A 4 -21.67 -6.17 9.72
C LEU A 4 -22.15 -6.37 8.28
N ASP A 5 -22.77 -5.34 7.70
CA ASP A 5 -23.05 -5.32 6.27
C ASP A 5 -21.77 -4.97 5.49
N SER A 6 -21.18 -6.01 4.89
CA SER A 6 -19.92 -5.89 4.16
C SER A 6 -20.05 -5.23 2.78
N LYS A 7 -21.28 -5.02 2.28
CA LYS A 7 -21.59 -4.52 0.93
C LYS A 7 -20.85 -5.27 -0.19
N ILE A 8 -20.50 -6.53 0.05
CA ILE A 8 -19.92 -7.41 -0.95
C ILE A 8 -21.01 -7.78 -1.98
N PRO A 9 -20.77 -7.72 -3.31
CA PRO A 9 -21.80 -8.04 -4.29
C PRO A 9 -22.29 -9.47 -4.14
N GLU A 10 -23.48 -9.81 -4.64
CA GLU A 10 -24.03 -11.17 -4.54
C GLU A 10 -23.48 -12.14 -5.61
N GLY A 11 -23.77 -13.43 -5.45
CA GLY A 11 -23.42 -14.48 -6.41
C GLY A 11 -22.07 -15.19 -6.15
N PRO A 12 -21.70 -16.13 -7.04
CA PRO A 12 -20.45 -16.90 -6.95
C PRO A 12 -19.22 -16.02 -6.94
N LEU A 13 -18.17 -16.43 -6.23
CA LEU A 13 -16.94 -15.64 -6.04
C LEU A 13 -16.35 -15.11 -7.36
N LYS A 14 -16.23 -16.00 -8.36
CA LYS A 14 -15.66 -15.71 -9.68
C LYS A 14 -16.45 -14.66 -10.48
N ASP A 15 -17.77 -14.59 -10.28
CA ASP A 15 -18.66 -13.74 -11.08
C ASP A 15 -19.07 -12.46 -10.33
N LYS A 16 -18.80 -12.41 -9.03
CA LYS A 16 -19.32 -11.40 -8.08
C LYS A 16 -19.08 -9.96 -8.54
N TRP A 17 -17.84 -9.63 -8.90
CA TRP A 17 -17.47 -8.26 -9.30
C TRP A 17 -17.78 -7.95 -10.76
N THR A 18 -17.79 -8.97 -11.61
CA THR A 18 -18.27 -8.85 -12.99
C THR A 18 -19.76 -8.52 -13.00
N ASN A 19 -20.55 -9.25 -12.21
CA ASN A 19 -21.98 -9.00 -12.02
C ASN A 19 -22.24 -7.62 -11.42
N HIS A 20 -21.46 -7.19 -10.44
CA HIS A 20 -21.56 -5.84 -9.88
C HIS A 20 -21.36 -4.76 -10.94
N LYS A 21 -20.27 -4.87 -11.73
CA LYS A 21 -19.96 -3.93 -12.81
C LYS A 21 -21.05 -3.87 -13.88
N ASN A 22 -21.69 -5.01 -14.18
CA ASN A 22 -22.75 -5.08 -15.19
C ASN A 22 -24.09 -4.49 -14.71
N LYS A 23 -24.30 -4.36 -13.40
CA LYS A 23 -25.58 -3.94 -12.80
C LYS A 23 -25.50 -2.60 -12.05
N ILE A 24 -24.31 -2.04 -11.86
CA ILE A 24 -24.15 -0.78 -11.12
C ILE A 24 -24.79 0.38 -11.91
N ASP A 25 -25.53 1.22 -11.19
CA ASP A 25 -26.12 2.42 -11.78
C ASP A 25 -25.04 3.36 -12.32
N LEU A 26 -25.22 3.78 -13.58
CA LEU A 26 -24.31 4.71 -14.23
C LEU A 26 -24.71 6.15 -13.94
N VAL A 27 -23.73 6.97 -13.60
CA VAL A 27 -23.93 8.41 -13.44
C VAL A 27 -23.63 9.09 -14.78
N ASN A 28 -24.60 9.85 -15.31
CA ASN A 28 -24.40 10.66 -16.52
C ASN A 28 -23.20 11.63 -16.33
N PRO A 29 -22.29 11.77 -17.32
CA PRO A 29 -21.14 12.68 -17.26
C PRO A 29 -21.46 14.12 -16.82
N ALA A 30 -22.61 14.69 -17.22
CA ALA A 30 -23.03 16.02 -16.81
C ALA A 30 -23.38 16.09 -15.31
N ASN A 31 -23.94 15.00 -14.76
CA ASN A 31 -24.29 14.91 -13.33
C ASN A 31 -23.05 14.71 -12.46
N LYS A 32 -22.01 14.03 -12.95
CA LYS A 32 -20.75 13.85 -12.21
C LYS A 32 -20.12 15.18 -11.79
N ARG A 33 -20.23 16.21 -12.63
CA ARG A 33 -19.70 17.57 -12.38
C ARG A 33 -20.40 18.30 -11.22
N LYS A 34 -21.55 17.79 -10.76
CA LYS A 34 -22.30 18.33 -9.61
C LYS A 34 -21.95 17.60 -8.31
N ILE A 35 -21.08 16.60 -8.36
CA ILE A 35 -20.75 15.74 -7.23
C ILE A 35 -19.30 16.01 -6.81
N ASP A 36 -19.17 16.62 -5.64
CA ASP A 36 -17.89 16.81 -4.95
C ASP A 36 -17.48 15.59 -4.12
N ILE A 37 -16.20 15.23 -4.20
CA ILE A 37 -15.58 14.14 -3.46
C ILE A 37 -14.35 14.69 -2.73
N ILE A 38 -14.21 14.34 -1.45
CA ILE A 38 -12.98 14.61 -0.69
C ILE A 38 -12.13 13.34 -0.67
N VAL A 39 -10.83 13.49 -0.91
CA VAL A 39 -9.83 12.43 -0.75
C VAL A 39 -8.79 12.89 0.28
N VAL A 40 -8.65 12.15 1.37
CA VAL A 40 -7.66 12.44 2.43
C VAL A 40 -6.48 11.49 2.29
N GLY A 41 -5.32 12.04 1.96
CA GLY A 41 -4.08 11.31 1.68
C GLY A 41 -3.77 11.24 0.19
N THR A 42 -2.49 11.38 -0.17
CA THR A 42 -2.00 11.45 -1.56
C THR A 42 -0.99 10.36 -1.91
N GLY A 43 -0.92 9.29 -1.11
CA GLY A 43 -0.16 8.09 -1.48
C GLY A 43 -0.75 7.38 -2.69
N LEU A 44 -0.22 6.21 -3.05
CA LEU A 44 -0.67 5.47 -4.23
C LEU A 44 -2.20 5.29 -4.28
N ALA A 45 -2.83 4.98 -3.15
CA ALA A 45 -4.28 4.84 -3.09
C ALA A 45 -5.02 6.17 -3.32
N GLY A 46 -4.68 7.20 -2.56
CA GLY A 46 -5.40 8.47 -2.59
C GLY A 46 -5.12 9.31 -3.84
N GLY A 47 -3.85 9.40 -4.26
CA GLY A 47 -3.46 10.10 -5.48
C GLY A 47 -4.10 9.47 -6.72
N SER A 48 -4.06 8.14 -6.83
CA SER A 48 -4.71 7.43 -7.95
C SER A 48 -6.23 7.57 -7.90
N ALA A 49 -6.86 7.45 -6.73
CA ALA A 49 -8.30 7.62 -6.58
C ALA A 49 -8.73 9.04 -6.98
N ALA A 50 -8.03 10.08 -6.51
CA ALA A 50 -8.31 11.46 -6.86
C ALA A 50 -8.18 11.71 -8.36
N ALA A 51 -7.09 11.21 -8.98
CA ALA A 51 -6.87 11.34 -10.42
C ALA A 51 -7.96 10.63 -11.24
N SER A 52 -8.28 9.37 -10.92
CA SER A 52 -9.28 8.59 -11.65
C SER A 52 -10.70 9.14 -11.48
N LEU A 53 -11.09 9.57 -10.28
CA LEU A 53 -12.40 10.20 -10.06
C LEU A 53 -12.52 11.54 -10.82
N ALA A 54 -11.47 12.35 -10.81
CA ALA A 54 -11.43 13.59 -11.57
C ALA A 54 -11.49 13.34 -13.09
N GLU A 55 -10.77 12.32 -13.60
CA GLU A 55 -10.85 11.90 -15.00
C GLU A 55 -12.26 11.45 -15.42
N MET A 56 -13.00 10.80 -14.51
CA MET A 56 -14.39 10.44 -14.74
C MET A 56 -15.33 11.64 -14.80
N GLY A 57 -14.91 12.82 -14.32
CA GLY A 57 -15.65 14.09 -14.38
C GLY A 57 -16.16 14.62 -13.04
N TYR A 58 -15.82 13.99 -11.91
CA TYR A 58 -16.17 14.47 -10.57
C TYR A 58 -15.31 15.68 -10.17
N ASN A 59 -15.81 16.50 -9.24
CA ASN A 59 -15.00 17.54 -8.60
C ASN A 59 -14.31 16.94 -7.37
N VAL A 60 -12.99 17.05 -7.27
CA VAL A 60 -12.24 16.39 -6.20
C VAL A 60 -11.47 17.42 -5.37
N LYS A 61 -11.60 17.34 -4.05
CA LYS A 61 -10.73 18.06 -3.10
C LYS A 61 -9.78 17.06 -2.46
N SER A 62 -8.49 17.21 -2.71
CA SER A 62 -7.46 16.28 -2.22
C SER A 62 -6.63 16.93 -1.12
N PHE A 63 -6.48 16.25 0.02
CA PHE A 63 -5.82 16.80 1.21
C PHE A 63 -4.59 15.97 1.59
N CYS A 64 -3.51 16.66 1.94
CA CYS A 64 -2.35 16.03 2.57
C CYS A 64 -1.61 17.01 3.50
N TYR A 65 -1.02 16.51 4.58
CA TYR A 65 -0.20 17.32 5.49
C TYR A 65 1.25 17.50 4.99
N GLN A 66 1.65 16.75 3.97
CA GLN A 66 2.92 16.95 3.26
C GLN A 66 2.91 18.29 2.50
N ASP A 67 4.12 18.81 2.24
CA ASP A 67 4.36 19.96 1.34
C ASP A 67 3.98 19.64 -0.12
N SER A 68 4.16 18.38 -0.52
CA SER A 68 3.85 17.91 -1.87
C SER A 68 3.21 16.53 -1.83
N PRO A 69 2.23 16.26 -2.71
CA PRO A 69 1.59 14.95 -2.83
C PRO A 69 2.59 13.80 -3.03
N ARG A 70 3.74 14.07 -3.66
CA ARG A 70 4.80 13.09 -3.94
C ARG A 70 5.56 12.60 -2.70
N ARG A 71 5.39 13.22 -1.53
CA ARG A 71 6.11 12.84 -0.30
C ARG A 71 5.37 11.81 0.57
N ALA A 72 4.29 11.22 0.08
CA ALA A 72 3.62 10.13 0.76
C ALA A 72 4.54 8.91 0.92
N HIS A 73 4.34 8.12 1.98
CA HIS A 73 5.22 7.00 2.32
C HIS A 73 5.33 5.94 1.21
N SER A 74 4.36 5.86 0.30
CA SER A 74 4.42 5.00 -0.88
C SER A 74 5.72 5.14 -1.71
N ILE A 75 6.36 6.32 -1.67
CA ILE A 75 7.65 6.57 -2.35
C ILE A 75 8.77 5.62 -1.88
N ALA A 76 8.67 5.10 -0.65
CA ALA A 76 9.71 4.31 -0.01
C ALA A 76 9.66 2.81 -0.35
N ALA A 77 8.63 2.33 -1.05
CA ALA A 77 8.56 0.92 -1.42
C ALA A 77 9.63 0.58 -2.48
N GLN A 78 10.33 -0.55 -2.27
CA GLN A 78 11.49 -0.93 -3.10
C GLN A 78 11.19 -2.16 -3.95
N GLY A 79 10.71 -3.25 -3.32
CA GLY A 79 10.63 -4.59 -3.88
C GLY A 79 9.89 -4.70 -5.22
N GLY A 80 8.61 -4.33 -5.25
CA GLY A 80 7.81 -4.43 -6.46
C GLY A 80 6.30 -4.36 -6.21
N ILE A 81 5.52 -4.66 -7.24
CA ILE A 81 4.07 -4.83 -7.21
C ILE A 81 3.68 -6.16 -7.87
N ASN A 82 2.89 -6.97 -7.17
CA ASN A 82 2.41 -8.25 -7.69
C ASN A 82 1.20 -8.07 -8.59
N ALA A 83 1.18 -8.74 -9.75
CA ALA A 83 0.02 -8.81 -10.61
C ALA A 83 -0.05 -10.11 -11.39
N ALA A 84 -1.25 -10.65 -11.56
CA ALA A 84 -1.51 -11.87 -12.30
C ALA A 84 -1.39 -11.62 -13.82
N LYS A 85 -0.16 -11.51 -14.31
CA LYS A 85 0.15 -11.28 -15.72
C LYS A 85 1.37 -12.10 -16.13
N ASN A 86 1.09 -13.23 -16.77
CA ASN A 86 2.04 -14.31 -17.02
C ASN A 86 2.93 -14.06 -18.26
N TYR A 87 3.89 -13.14 -18.16
CA TYR A 87 4.89 -12.93 -19.23
C TYR A 87 5.91 -14.07 -19.32
N GLN A 88 6.21 -14.72 -18.20
CA GLN A 88 7.25 -15.76 -18.09
C GLN A 88 6.78 -17.16 -18.49
N ASN A 89 5.48 -17.32 -18.77
CA ASN A 89 4.84 -18.61 -19.06
C ASN A 89 5.04 -19.66 -17.96
N ASP A 90 5.11 -19.25 -16.68
CA ASP A 90 5.32 -20.11 -15.51
C ASP A 90 4.01 -20.66 -14.90
N GLY A 91 2.89 -20.40 -15.59
CA GLY A 91 1.56 -20.84 -15.19
C GLY A 91 0.86 -19.89 -14.22
N ASP A 92 1.32 -18.63 -14.10
CA ASP A 92 0.62 -17.62 -13.31
C ASP A 92 -0.81 -17.38 -13.79
N SER A 93 -1.71 -17.09 -12.85
CA SER A 93 -3.13 -16.85 -13.12
C SER A 93 -3.79 -16.04 -12.00
N VAL A 94 -4.96 -15.46 -12.29
CA VAL A 94 -5.81 -14.78 -11.31
C VAL A 94 -6.09 -15.68 -10.11
N TYR A 95 -6.40 -16.96 -10.33
CA TYR A 95 -6.67 -17.91 -9.25
C TYR A 95 -5.44 -18.12 -8.35
N ARG A 96 -4.24 -18.26 -8.91
CA ARG A 96 -3.03 -18.43 -8.10
C ARG A 96 -2.73 -17.21 -7.26
N LEU A 97 -2.80 -15.99 -7.82
CA LEU A 97 -2.63 -14.76 -7.03
C LEU A 97 -3.69 -14.63 -5.93
N PHE A 98 -4.94 -14.97 -6.23
CA PHE A 98 -6.02 -15.04 -5.25
C PHE A 98 -5.68 -16.02 -4.12
N TYR A 99 -5.34 -17.27 -4.47
CA TYR A 99 -5.07 -18.35 -3.53
C TYR A 99 -3.87 -18.02 -2.63
N ASP A 100 -2.76 -17.56 -3.21
CA ASP A 100 -1.56 -17.18 -2.47
C ASP A 100 -1.86 -16.04 -1.49
N THR A 101 -2.71 -15.09 -1.87
CA THR A 101 -3.12 -13.98 -0.99
C THR A 101 -4.04 -14.42 0.14
N VAL A 102 -4.97 -15.36 -0.11
CA VAL A 102 -5.84 -15.93 0.94
C VAL A 102 -5.02 -16.75 1.93
N LYS A 103 -4.15 -17.63 1.42
CA LYS A 103 -3.25 -18.46 2.24
C LYS A 103 -2.26 -17.60 3.02
N GLY A 104 -1.63 -16.61 2.39
CA GLY A 104 -0.70 -15.69 3.04
C GLY A 104 -1.37 -14.78 4.09
N GLY A 105 -2.67 -14.50 3.93
CA GLY A 105 -3.49 -13.85 4.94
C GLY A 105 -3.99 -14.78 6.04
N ASP A 106 -3.46 -16.00 6.14
CA ASP A 106 -3.87 -17.05 7.07
C ASP A 106 -5.40 -17.23 7.11
N TYR A 107 -6.01 -17.27 5.91
CA TYR A 107 -7.44 -17.45 5.66
C TYR A 107 -8.37 -16.43 6.36
N ARG A 108 -7.83 -15.28 6.80
CA ARG A 108 -8.58 -14.18 7.44
C ARG A 108 -8.94 -13.04 6.49
N SER A 109 -8.38 -13.07 5.28
CA SER A 109 -8.69 -12.10 4.24
C SER A 109 -10.12 -12.26 3.72
N ARG A 110 -10.76 -11.16 3.32
CA ARG A 110 -12.09 -11.21 2.68
C ARG A 110 -11.96 -11.71 1.25
N GLU A 111 -12.26 -12.97 1.03
CA GLU A 111 -12.06 -13.66 -0.26
C GLU A 111 -12.63 -12.90 -1.46
N ALA A 112 -13.85 -12.35 -1.35
CA ALA A 112 -14.44 -11.54 -2.41
C ALA A 112 -13.56 -10.37 -2.82
N ASN A 113 -12.98 -9.64 -1.87
CA ASN A 113 -12.13 -8.49 -2.14
C ASN A 113 -10.75 -8.91 -2.67
N VAL A 114 -10.22 -10.04 -2.18
CA VAL A 114 -8.97 -10.61 -2.66
C VAL A 114 -9.11 -11.08 -4.11
N HIS A 115 -10.22 -11.71 -4.46
CA HIS A 115 -10.50 -12.12 -5.84
C HIS A 115 -10.52 -10.90 -6.76
N ARG A 116 -11.19 -9.81 -6.34
CA ARG A 116 -11.18 -8.55 -7.09
C ARG A 116 -9.79 -7.99 -7.28
N LEU A 117 -8.97 -7.99 -6.22
CA LEU A 117 -7.59 -7.53 -6.28
C LEU A 117 -6.82 -8.31 -7.35
N ALA A 118 -6.95 -9.64 -7.35
CA ALA A 118 -6.29 -10.49 -8.33
C ALA A 118 -6.79 -10.20 -9.76
N GLU A 119 -8.10 -10.10 -9.98
CA GLU A 119 -8.70 -9.80 -11.29
C GLU A 119 -8.24 -8.46 -11.88
N VAL A 120 -8.13 -7.41 -11.06
CA VAL A 120 -7.77 -6.07 -11.57
C VAL A 120 -6.26 -5.85 -11.65
N SER A 121 -5.46 -6.70 -11.02
CA SER A 121 -4.02 -6.49 -10.88
C SER A 121 -3.30 -6.30 -12.22
N GLY A 122 -3.66 -7.07 -13.25
CA GLY A 122 -3.11 -6.90 -14.60
C GLY A 122 -3.41 -5.52 -15.21
N ASN A 123 -4.65 -5.04 -15.06
CA ASN A 123 -5.04 -3.70 -15.53
C ASN A 123 -4.30 -2.59 -14.79
N ILE A 124 -3.94 -2.80 -13.52
CA ILE A 124 -3.13 -1.84 -12.75
C ILE A 124 -1.71 -1.74 -13.35
N ILE A 125 -1.11 -2.85 -13.76
CA ILE A 125 0.18 -2.82 -14.46
C ILE A 125 0.06 -2.04 -15.77
N ASP A 126 -0.98 -2.31 -16.56
CA ASP A 126 -1.23 -1.59 -17.82
C ASP A 126 -1.41 -0.09 -17.60
N GLN A 127 -2.15 0.29 -16.55
CA GLN A 127 -2.31 1.69 -16.16
C GLN A 127 -0.97 2.33 -15.79
N CYS A 128 -0.14 1.65 -14.99
CA CYS A 128 1.18 2.15 -14.61
C CYS A 128 2.10 2.31 -15.84
N VAL A 129 2.09 1.37 -16.78
CA VAL A 129 2.84 1.50 -18.04
C VAL A 129 2.34 2.70 -18.85
N ALA A 130 1.02 2.88 -18.97
CA ALA A 130 0.42 4.02 -19.68
C ALA A 130 0.74 5.37 -19.01
N GLN A 131 0.98 5.37 -17.70
CA GLN A 131 1.45 6.55 -16.94
C GLN A 131 2.96 6.79 -17.06
N GLY A 132 3.68 5.93 -17.80
CA GLY A 132 5.12 6.06 -18.01
C GLY A 132 5.97 5.52 -16.86
N VAL A 133 5.43 4.63 -16.00
CA VAL A 133 6.22 3.97 -14.96
C VAL A 133 7.28 3.09 -15.63
N PRO A 134 8.58 3.33 -15.41
CA PRO A 134 9.67 2.58 -16.05
C PRO A 134 9.90 1.23 -15.36
N PHE A 135 8.98 0.30 -15.55
CA PHE A 135 9.20 -1.09 -15.13
C PHE A 135 10.41 -1.69 -15.87
N GLY A 136 11.07 -2.66 -15.21
CA GLY A 136 12.10 -3.48 -15.81
C GLY A 136 11.58 -4.15 -17.08
N ARG A 137 12.47 -4.31 -18.06
CA ARG A 137 12.18 -4.96 -19.32
C ARG A 137 13.24 -6.00 -19.65
N ASP A 138 12.81 -7.06 -20.30
CA ASP A 138 13.73 -8.04 -20.90
C ASP A 138 14.34 -7.50 -22.20
N TYR A 139 15.21 -8.29 -22.82
CA TYR A 139 15.84 -7.93 -24.09
C TYR A 139 14.83 -7.78 -25.23
N GLY A 140 13.72 -8.52 -25.19
CA GLY A 140 12.61 -8.43 -26.15
C GLY A 140 11.72 -7.20 -25.97
N GLY A 141 11.93 -6.44 -24.89
CA GLY A 141 11.14 -5.25 -24.56
C GLY A 141 9.83 -5.57 -23.84
N LEU A 142 9.55 -6.83 -23.46
CA LEU A 142 8.44 -7.16 -22.58
C LEU A 142 8.76 -6.73 -21.14
N LEU A 143 7.73 -6.63 -20.31
CA LEU A 143 7.94 -6.32 -18.90
C LEU A 143 8.61 -7.51 -18.20
N ASP A 144 9.62 -7.22 -17.41
CA ASP A 144 10.35 -8.21 -16.64
C ASP A 144 9.73 -8.39 -15.24
N ASN A 145 9.83 -9.61 -14.72
CA ASN A 145 9.31 -10.02 -13.42
C ASN A 145 10.42 -10.61 -12.56
N ARG A 146 10.27 -10.51 -11.23
CA ARG A 146 11.17 -11.18 -10.29
C ARG A 146 10.39 -12.09 -9.33
N SER A 147 11.10 -13.02 -8.72
CA SER A 147 10.62 -13.74 -7.52
C SER A 147 10.63 -12.80 -6.30
N PHE A 148 9.57 -12.84 -5.50
CA PHE A 148 9.39 -12.02 -4.30
C PHE A 148 8.19 -12.50 -3.48
N GLY A 149 8.26 -12.52 -2.14
CA GLY A 149 7.09 -12.65 -1.27
C GLY A 149 6.51 -14.06 -1.14
N GLY A 150 7.36 -15.09 -1.12
CA GLY A 150 6.94 -16.46 -0.81
C GLY A 150 5.99 -17.08 -1.83
N VAL A 151 6.16 -16.78 -3.12
CA VAL A 151 5.40 -17.38 -4.22
C VAL A 151 6.31 -18.14 -5.19
N LEU A 152 5.75 -19.14 -5.86
CA LEU A 152 6.48 -20.02 -6.79
C LEU A 152 6.45 -19.55 -8.25
N VAL A 153 5.82 -18.41 -8.52
CA VAL A 153 5.76 -17.80 -9.87
C VAL A 153 6.35 -16.40 -9.83
N SER A 154 6.89 -15.96 -10.96
CA SER A 154 7.50 -14.65 -11.14
C SER A 154 6.44 -13.64 -11.59
N ARG A 155 5.78 -13.00 -10.61
CA ARG A 155 4.68 -12.06 -10.86
C ARG A 155 4.90 -10.65 -10.28
N THR A 156 6.10 -10.38 -9.78
CA THR A 156 6.45 -9.11 -9.17
C THR A 156 7.06 -8.18 -10.20
N PHE A 157 6.32 -7.15 -10.60
CA PHE A 157 6.79 -6.08 -11.47
C PHE A 157 7.57 -5.04 -10.65
N TYR A 158 8.65 -4.51 -11.23
CA TYR A 158 9.60 -3.71 -10.46
C TYR A 158 10.28 -2.62 -11.29
N ALA A 159 10.78 -1.58 -10.62
CA ALA A 159 11.67 -0.57 -11.20
C ALA A 159 12.96 -0.50 -10.36
N LYS A 160 13.87 -1.45 -10.61
CA LYS A 160 15.04 -1.76 -9.76
C LYS A 160 14.68 -1.75 -8.27
N GLY A 161 15.37 -0.96 -7.44
CA GLY A 161 15.08 -0.79 -6.01
C GLY A 161 14.17 0.40 -5.69
N GLN A 162 13.48 0.97 -6.68
CA GLN A 162 12.75 2.24 -6.56
C GLN A 162 11.30 2.12 -7.04
N THR A 163 10.71 0.93 -7.00
CA THR A 163 9.38 0.69 -7.57
C THR A 163 8.31 1.61 -6.99
N GLY A 164 8.27 1.79 -5.66
CA GLY A 164 7.34 2.69 -4.99
C GLY A 164 7.49 4.14 -5.40
N GLN A 165 8.73 4.59 -5.60
CA GLN A 165 9.00 5.94 -6.10
C GLN A 165 8.44 6.14 -7.49
N GLN A 166 8.71 5.21 -8.41
CA GLN A 166 8.24 5.32 -9.79
C GLN A 166 6.72 5.23 -9.90
N LEU A 167 6.10 4.30 -9.16
CA LEU A 167 4.64 4.19 -9.08
C LEU A 167 4.01 5.49 -8.54
N LEU A 168 4.56 6.06 -7.46
CA LEU A 168 4.01 7.28 -6.87
C LEU A 168 4.17 8.47 -7.80
N LEU A 169 5.29 8.56 -8.54
CA LEU A 169 5.49 9.62 -9.54
C LEU A 169 4.51 9.49 -10.71
N GLY A 170 4.18 8.27 -11.14
CA GLY A 170 3.12 8.03 -12.12
C GLY A 170 1.75 8.52 -11.64
N ALA A 171 1.36 8.12 -10.43
CA ALA A 171 0.11 8.57 -9.80
C ALA A 171 0.09 10.10 -9.57
N TYR A 172 1.21 10.67 -9.14
CA TYR A 172 1.40 12.12 -8.95
C TYR A 172 1.26 12.89 -10.26
N SER A 173 1.86 12.38 -11.35
CA SER A 173 1.73 12.98 -12.68
C SER A 173 0.27 13.01 -13.14
N ALA A 174 -0.45 11.89 -12.98
CA ALA A 174 -1.88 11.81 -13.30
C ALA A 174 -2.71 12.78 -12.45
N LEU A 175 -2.41 12.90 -11.15
CA LEU A 175 -3.04 13.86 -10.25
C LEU A 175 -2.81 15.31 -10.68
N ASN A 176 -1.55 15.69 -10.95
CA ASN A 176 -1.20 17.04 -11.40
C ASN A 176 -1.88 17.41 -12.72
N ARG A 177 -2.01 16.45 -13.64
CA ARG A 177 -2.77 16.65 -14.88
C ARG A 177 -4.20 17.09 -14.58
N GLN A 178 -4.84 16.53 -13.56
CA GLN A 178 -6.20 16.90 -13.16
C GLN A 178 -6.27 18.20 -12.35
N ILE A 179 -5.23 18.52 -11.58
CA ILE A 179 -5.07 19.84 -10.94
C ILE A 179 -4.98 20.92 -12.02
N ALA A 180 -4.13 20.74 -13.03
CA ALA A 180 -3.97 21.68 -14.15
C ALA A 180 -5.27 21.87 -14.96
N LYS A 181 -6.11 20.82 -15.04
CA LYS A 181 -7.44 20.88 -15.66
C LYS A 181 -8.53 21.51 -14.76
N GLY A 182 -8.19 21.92 -13.54
CA GLY A 182 -9.13 22.49 -12.57
C GLY A 182 -10.15 21.48 -12.02
N LYS A 183 -9.90 20.17 -12.17
CA LYS A 183 -10.79 19.10 -11.68
C LYS A 183 -10.46 18.63 -10.27
N VAL A 184 -9.20 18.83 -9.86
CA VAL A 184 -8.74 18.58 -8.50
C VAL A 184 -8.31 19.90 -7.87
N THR A 185 -8.91 20.26 -6.74
CA THR A 185 -8.38 21.27 -5.83
C THR A 185 -7.47 20.58 -4.83
N MET A 186 -6.19 20.95 -4.82
CA MET A 186 -5.19 20.36 -3.94
C MET A 186 -4.95 21.22 -2.70
N TYR A 187 -5.11 20.62 -1.53
CA TYR A 187 -4.86 21.22 -0.22
C TYR A 187 -3.62 20.55 0.40
N ASN A 188 -2.44 21.07 0.03
CA ASN A 188 -1.17 20.68 0.65
C ASN A 188 -1.07 21.33 2.04
N ARG A 189 -0.25 20.76 2.95
CA ARG A 189 -0.15 21.26 4.34
C ARG A 189 -1.49 21.34 5.07
N HIS A 190 -2.43 20.43 4.78
CA HIS A 190 -3.71 20.35 5.48
C HIS A 190 -3.85 19.01 6.22
N GLU A 191 -4.08 19.08 7.53
CA GLU A 191 -4.37 17.91 8.36
C GLU A 191 -5.87 17.77 8.57
N MET A 192 -6.44 16.58 8.31
CA MET A 192 -7.80 16.27 8.71
C MET A 192 -7.91 16.22 10.25
N VAL A 193 -8.69 17.11 10.82
CA VAL A 193 -8.98 17.17 12.25
C VAL A 193 -10.20 16.34 12.61
N GLU A 194 -11.23 16.35 11.75
CA GLU A 194 -12.49 15.68 12.07
C GLU A 194 -13.26 15.25 10.81
N LEU A 195 -14.00 14.15 10.91
CA LEU A 195 -15.00 13.74 9.91
C LEU A 195 -16.35 14.39 10.24
N VAL A 196 -16.99 15.02 9.26
CA VAL A 196 -18.34 15.58 9.43
C VAL A 196 -19.37 14.54 9.00
N LYS A 197 -20.28 14.17 9.90
CA LYS A 197 -21.39 13.25 9.63
C LYS A 197 -22.72 14.01 9.71
N VAL A 198 -23.60 13.77 8.74
CA VAL A 198 -24.99 14.28 8.73
C VAL A 198 -25.90 13.12 8.38
N ASN A 199 -26.91 12.84 9.21
CA ASN A 199 -27.85 11.74 9.02
C ASN A 199 -27.15 10.39 8.78
N GLY A 200 -26.13 10.09 9.58
CA GLY A 200 -25.33 8.87 9.49
C GLY A 200 -24.34 8.80 8.32
N LYS A 201 -24.35 9.76 7.39
CA LYS A 201 -23.48 9.78 6.19
C LYS A 201 -22.31 10.73 6.38
N ALA A 202 -21.13 10.35 5.89
CA ALA A 202 -19.99 11.26 5.81
C ALA A 202 -20.28 12.35 4.76
N ARG A 203 -20.26 13.63 5.18
CA ARG A 203 -20.60 14.79 4.34
C ARG A 203 -19.50 15.85 4.24
N GLY A 204 -18.34 15.57 4.79
CA GLY A 204 -17.23 16.50 4.75
C GLY A 204 -16.17 16.21 5.80
N ILE A 205 -15.22 17.13 5.91
CA ILE A 205 -14.18 17.13 6.93
C ILE A 205 -13.99 18.54 7.50
N ILE A 206 -13.44 18.59 8.72
CA ILE A 206 -12.74 19.76 9.25
C ILE A 206 -11.26 19.53 9.02
N ALA A 207 -10.58 20.47 8.37
CA ALA A 207 -9.15 20.41 8.11
C ALA A 207 -8.45 21.61 8.76
N ARG A 208 -7.25 21.39 9.30
CA ARG A 208 -6.36 22.44 9.78
C ARG A 208 -5.34 22.76 8.71
N ASN A 209 -5.24 24.02 8.33
CA ASN A 209 -4.11 24.52 7.56
C ASN A 209 -2.88 24.57 8.49
N LEU A 210 -1.83 23.84 8.14
CA LEU A 210 -0.63 23.71 8.98
C LEU A 210 0.32 24.90 8.86
N GLU A 211 0.11 25.79 7.89
CA GLU A 211 0.88 27.03 7.74
C GLU A 211 0.25 28.16 8.56
N THR A 212 -1.08 28.31 8.52
CA THR A 212 -1.78 29.40 9.21
C THR A 212 -2.37 29.01 10.56
N GLY A 213 -2.60 27.71 10.80
CA GLY A 213 -3.32 27.19 11.96
C GLY A 213 -4.84 27.25 11.85
N GLU A 214 -5.40 27.84 10.79
CA GLU A 214 -6.84 28.02 10.61
C GLU A 214 -7.58 26.67 10.46
N LEU A 215 -8.79 26.60 11.04
CA LEU A 215 -9.70 25.47 10.87
C LEU A 215 -10.72 25.76 9.77
N GLU A 216 -10.67 24.96 8.72
CA GLU A 216 -11.50 25.09 7.54
C GLU A 216 -12.56 23.99 7.46
N ARG A 217 -13.73 24.35 6.92
CA ARG A 217 -14.87 23.45 6.74
C ARG A 217 -14.99 23.06 5.28
N HIS A 218 -14.92 21.77 5.00
CA HIS A 218 -14.98 21.23 3.63
C HIS A 218 -16.14 20.25 3.47
N SER A 219 -17.16 20.62 2.70
CA SER A 219 -18.28 19.73 2.36
C SER A 219 -18.00 18.89 1.11
N ALA A 220 -18.60 17.69 1.07
CA ALA A 220 -18.60 16.80 -0.09
C ALA A 220 -19.76 15.79 -0.04
N HIS A 221 -20.06 15.18 -1.19
CA HIS A 221 -21.05 14.11 -1.29
C HIS A 221 -20.50 12.76 -0.78
N ALA A 222 -19.18 12.56 -0.91
CA ALA A 222 -18.45 11.40 -0.42
C ALA A 222 -17.06 11.79 0.11
N VAL A 223 -16.54 11.01 1.06
CA VAL A 223 -15.20 11.18 1.64
C VAL A 223 -14.45 9.86 1.54
N VAL A 224 -13.29 9.88 0.87
CA VAL A 224 -12.37 8.75 0.73
C VAL A 224 -11.18 8.98 1.65
N ILE A 225 -10.86 7.99 2.49
CA ILE A 225 -9.77 8.07 3.45
C ILE A 225 -8.67 7.11 3.03
N ALA A 226 -7.53 7.67 2.65
CA ALA A 226 -6.33 6.99 2.17
C ALA A 226 -5.09 7.51 2.93
N SER A 227 -5.22 7.65 4.26
CA SER A 227 -4.24 8.32 5.13
C SER A 227 -2.97 7.54 5.45
N GLY A 228 -2.84 6.29 4.96
CA GLY A 228 -1.70 5.42 5.26
C GLY A 228 -1.86 4.60 6.55
N GLY A 229 -0.77 3.97 6.98
CA GLY A 229 -0.74 3.06 8.13
C GLY A 229 -0.42 3.73 9.47
N TYR A 230 -0.41 2.92 10.53
CA TYR A 230 -0.27 3.36 11.92
C TYR A 230 1.08 2.99 12.57
N GLY A 231 2.09 2.59 11.79
CA GLY A 231 3.34 2.01 12.34
C GLY A 231 4.16 2.92 13.26
N ASN A 232 3.89 4.23 13.33
CA ASN A 232 4.54 5.15 14.27
C ASN A 232 4.08 4.96 15.73
N VAL A 233 3.18 4.02 16.01
CA VAL A 233 2.90 3.56 17.38
C VAL A 233 4.04 2.72 17.96
N PHE A 234 4.93 2.19 17.11
CA PHE A 234 6.14 1.48 17.52
C PHE A 234 7.34 2.41 17.49
N PHE A 235 8.23 2.27 18.48
CA PHE A 235 9.43 3.10 18.56
C PHE A 235 10.36 2.87 17.36
N LEU A 236 10.56 1.62 16.95
CA LEU A 236 11.34 1.26 15.77
C LEU A 236 10.42 0.91 14.61
N SER A 237 10.48 1.69 13.53
CA SER A 237 9.60 1.51 12.38
C SER A 237 10.27 1.92 11.07
N THR A 238 9.98 1.21 9.98
CA THR A 238 10.39 1.63 8.63
C THR A 238 9.48 2.71 8.04
N ASN A 239 8.36 3.00 8.71
CA ASN A 239 7.40 3.99 8.25
C ASN A 239 7.98 5.41 8.27
N ALA A 240 7.45 6.29 7.43
CA ALA A 240 7.79 7.70 7.51
C ALA A 240 7.23 8.32 8.80
N MET A 241 7.91 9.32 9.36
CA MET A 241 7.42 10.06 10.54
C MET A 241 6.03 10.67 10.34
N GLY A 242 5.64 10.93 9.09
CA GLY A 242 4.30 11.37 8.73
C GLY A 242 3.22 10.28 8.81
N SER A 243 3.54 8.98 8.82
CA SER A 243 2.58 7.87 8.86
C SER A 243 1.90 7.73 10.22
N ASN A 244 1.05 8.71 10.54
CA ASN A 244 0.32 8.79 11.79
C ASN A 244 -1.07 8.15 11.66
N ALA A 245 -1.56 7.59 12.77
CA ALA A 245 -2.85 6.90 12.83
C ALA A 245 -4.05 7.86 13.03
N THR A 246 -3.82 9.17 13.03
CA THR A 246 -4.78 10.12 13.62
C THR A 246 -6.09 10.13 12.85
N ALA A 247 -6.06 10.20 11.51
CA ALA A 247 -7.26 10.22 10.69
C ALA A 247 -8.11 8.95 10.90
N ALA A 248 -7.52 7.77 10.78
CA ALA A 248 -8.21 6.49 10.99
C ALA A 248 -8.81 6.39 12.40
N TRP A 249 -8.07 6.80 13.43
CA TRP A 249 -8.53 6.79 14.82
C TRP A 249 -9.66 7.78 15.09
N LYS A 250 -9.57 9.00 14.55
CA LYS A 250 -10.63 10.03 14.62
C LYS A 250 -11.92 9.52 13.98
N ILE A 251 -11.84 8.83 12.85
CA ILE A 251 -13.01 8.25 12.17
C ILE A 251 -13.58 7.06 12.94
N HIS A 252 -12.74 6.21 13.52
CA HIS A 252 -13.19 5.14 14.40
C HIS A 252 -13.97 5.67 15.60
N LYS A 253 -13.46 6.72 16.26
CA LYS A 253 -14.16 7.43 17.34
C LYS A 253 -15.52 8.02 16.92
N LYS A 254 -15.75 8.22 15.61
CA LYS A 254 -17.04 8.65 15.04
C LYS A 254 -17.97 7.49 14.64
N GLY A 255 -17.67 6.27 15.08
CA GLY A 255 -18.50 5.09 14.91
C GLY A 255 -18.17 4.24 13.68
N ALA A 256 -17.05 4.49 13.00
CA ALA A 256 -16.57 3.54 11.99
C ALA A 256 -15.93 2.32 12.67
N HIS A 257 -16.12 1.13 12.11
CA HIS A 257 -15.43 -0.06 12.61
C HIS A 257 -13.93 0.00 12.30
N PHE A 258 -13.11 -0.47 13.25
CA PHE A 258 -11.67 -0.57 13.10
C PHE A 258 -11.27 -2.04 13.28
N ALA A 259 -10.86 -2.67 12.19
CA ALA A 259 -10.61 -4.10 12.14
C ALA A 259 -9.13 -4.41 12.27
N ASN A 260 -8.81 -5.50 12.98
CA ASN A 260 -7.48 -6.12 13.05
C ASN A 260 -6.32 -5.17 13.43
N PRO A 261 -6.46 -4.25 14.41
CA PRO A 261 -5.36 -3.35 14.79
C PRO A 261 -4.15 -4.08 15.41
N CYS A 262 -4.33 -5.31 15.88
CA CYS A 262 -3.25 -6.14 16.39
C CYS A 262 -2.43 -6.86 15.29
N TYR A 263 -2.89 -6.84 14.04
CA TYR A 263 -2.20 -7.49 12.93
C TYR A 263 -1.15 -6.54 12.36
N THR A 264 0.01 -6.51 13.00
CA THR A 264 1.17 -5.71 12.58
C THR A 264 2.21 -6.61 11.91
N GLN A 265 2.65 -6.25 10.70
CA GLN A 265 3.74 -6.94 10.01
C GLN A 265 5.10 -6.36 10.44
N ILE A 266 6.05 -7.24 10.76
CA ILE A 266 7.44 -6.88 11.04
C ILE A 266 8.28 -7.33 9.85
N HIS A 267 8.99 -6.40 9.22
CA HIS A 267 9.92 -6.73 8.14
C HIS A 267 11.20 -7.33 8.74
N PRO A 268 11.74 -8.44 8.18
CA PRO A 268 12.88 -9.14 8.77
C PRO A 268 14.19 -8.35 8.72
N THR A 269 14.37 -7.49 7.72
CA THR A 269 15.64 -6.79 7.47
C THR A 269 15.50 -5.27 7.39
N CYS A 270 16.32 -4.56 8.14
CA CYS A 270 16.47 -3.11 8.08
C CYS A 270 17.91 -2.74 8.49
N ILE A 271 18.37 -1.55 8.08
CA ILE A 271 19.64 -1.03 8.55
C ILE A 271 19.52 -0.75 10.05
N PRO A 272 20.42 -1.28 10.90
CA PRO A 272 20.41 -1.01 12.34
C PRO A 272 20.45 0.50 12.62
N ARG A 273 19.82 0.91 13.73
CA ARG A 273 19.87 2.30 14.19
C ARG A 273 21.32 2.73 14.46
N SER A 274 21.69 3.95 14.09
CA SER A 274 23.00 4.53 14.39
C SER A 274 23.06 5.16 15.79
N GLY A 275 21.92 5.41 16.43
CA GLY A 275 21.85 5.99 17.77
C GLY A 275 20.49 5.80 18.44
N GLU A 276 20.40 6.11 19.73
CA GLU A 276 19.19 5.86 20.54
C GLU A 276 17.99 6.73 20.16
N HIS A 277 18.23 7.94 19.64
CA HIS A 277 17.16 8.85 19.21
C HIS A 277 16.55 8.50 17.84
N GLN A 278 17.12 7.53 17.12
CA GLN A 278 16.62 7.12 15.82
C GLN A 278 15.47 6.11 15.96
N SER A 279 14.26 6.56 15.65
CA SER A 279 13.04 5.73 15.58
C SER A 279 12.77 5.19 14.18
N LYS A 280 13.07 5.98 13.15
CA LYS A 280 12.89 5.60 11.75
C LYS A 280 14.06 4.74 11.26
N LEU A 281 13.76 3.52 10.85
CA LEU A 281 14.72 2.58 10.26
C LEU A 281 14.67 2.62 8.72
N THR A 282 15.81 2.35 8.09
CA THR A 282 15.89 2.21 6.64
C THR A 282 15.63 0.75 6.26
N LEU A 283 14.57 0.50 5.50
CA LEU A 283 14.26 -0.82 4.97
C LEU A 283 15.38 -1.31 4.04
N MET A 284 15.78 -2.57 4.20
CA MET A 284 16.57 -3.28 3.21
C MET A 284 15.63 -4.19 2.43
N SER A 285 15.47 -3.96 1.12
CA SER A 285 14.50 -4.69 0.29
C SER A 285 14.62 -6.20 0.46
N GLU A 286 13.49 -6.87 0.62
CA GLU A 286 13.40 -8.32 0.56
C GLU A 286 13.95 -8.88 -0.75
N SER A 287 13.95 -8.12 -1.85
CA SER A 287 14.52 -8.60 -3.11
C SER A 287 16.02 -8.89 -3.04
N LEU A 288 16.74 -8.37 -2.04
CA LEU A 288 18.13 -8.75 -1.78
C LEU A 288 18.27 -10.25 -1.46
N ARG A 289 17.17 -10.90 -1.03
CA ARG A 289 17.12 -12.32 -0.72
C ARG A 289 17.19 -13.23 -1.94
N ASN A 290 17.01 -12.66 -3.14
CA ASN A 290 17.27 -13.37 -4.39
C ASN A 290 18.78 -13.64 -4.59
N ASP A 291 19.65 -12.77 -4.05
CA ASP A 291 21.11 -12.83 -4.24
C ASP A 291 21.88 -13.15 -2.94
N GLY A 292 21.23 -13.05 -1.78
CA GLY A 292 21.86 -13.25 -0.47
C GLY A 292 20.97 -14.00 0.52
N ARG A 293 21.55 -14.77 1.43
CA ARG A 293 20.83 -15.58 2.43
C ARG A 293 20.73 -14.84 3.76
N ILE A 294 19.58 -14.92 4.43
CA ILE A 294 19.44 -14.37 5.78
C ILE A 294 19.61 -15.47 6.83
N TRP A 295 20.25 -15.10 7.94
CA TRP A 295 20.50 -16.01 9.05
C TRP A 295 20.49 -15.26 10.38
N VAL A 296 20.32 -16.01 11.46
CA VAL A 296 20.49 -15.53 12.84
C VAL A 296 21.47 -16.45 13.57
N PRO A 297 22.20 -15.98 14.60
CA PRO A 297 23.06 -16.87 15.37
C PRO A 297 22.25 -18.02 16.00
N LYS A 298 22.77 -19.24 15.96
CA LYS A 298 22.10 -20.43 16.54
C LYS A 298 22.04 -20.36 18.06
N ASN A 299 23.09 -19.86 18.70
CA ASN A 299 23.23 -19.87 20.15
C ASN A 299 22.94 -18.49 20.74
N MET A 300 22.28 -18.45 21.90
CA MET A 300 21.97 -17.19 22.60
C MET A 300 23.23 -16.43 23.01
N GLU A 301 24.30 -17.15 23.38
CA GLU A 301 25.58 -16.56 23.75
C GLU A 301 26.17 -15.71 22.63
N ASP A 302 26.12 -16.21 21.39
CA ASP A 302 26.55 -15.50 20.19
C ASP A 302 25.69 -14.25 19.93
N VAL A 303 24.37 -14.35 20.13
CA VAL A 303 23.45 -13.20 20.01
C VAL A 303 23.81 -12.09 21.00
N LEU A 304 24.08 -12.44 22.26
CA LEU A 304 24.43 -11.48 23.30
C LEU A 304 25.81 -10.86 23.03
N ALA A 305 26.81 -11.67 22.67
CA ALA A 305 28.15 -11.20 22.34
C ALA A 305 28.15 -10.22 21.14
N ILE A 306 27.34 -10.50 20.11
CA ILE A 306 27.17 -9.58 18.96
C ILE A 306 26.49 -8.28 19.39
N ARG A 307 25.44 -8.35 20.22
CA ARG A 307 24.73 -7.14 20.70
C ARG A 307 25.60 -6.25 21.57
N GLU A 308 26.51 -6.84 22.34
CA GLU A 308 27.48 -6.14 23.17
C GLU A 308 28.72 -5.68 22.41
N GLY A 309 28.83 -6.00 21.11
CA GLY A 309 29.97 -5.63 20.27
C GLY A 309 31.26 -6.43 20.56
N LYS A 310 31.16 -7.53 21.33
CA LYS A 310 32.29 -8.41 21.66
C LYS A 310 32.64 -9.39 20.54
N LEU A 311 31.69 -9.67 19.66
CA LEU A 311 31.82 -10.57 18.51
C LEU A 311 31.24 -9.90 17.27
N LYS A 312 31.90 -10.00 16.11
CA LYS A 312 31.27 -9.53 14.86
C LYS A 312 30.44 -10.65 14.26
N PRO A 313 29.30 -10.35 13.61
CA PRO A 313 28.51 -11.38 12.92
C PRO A 313 29.31 -12.16 11.87
N THR A 314 30.33 -11.54 11.26
CA THR A 314 31.22 -12.18 10.28
C THR A 314 32.15 -13.21 10.87
N ASP A 315 32.37 -13.18 12.19
CA ASP A 315 33.27 -14.09 12.90
C ASP A 315 32.61 -15.46 13.17
N LEU A 316 31.27 -15.54 13.07
CA LEU A 316 30.54 -16.79 13.19
C LEU A 316 30.75 -17.68 11.96
N SER A 317 31.15 -18.92 12.16
CA SER A 317 31.24 -19.93 11.10
C SER A 317 29.84 -20.36 10.62
N GLU A 318 29.75 -21.01 9.46
CA GLU A 318 28.46 -21.36 8.86
C GLU A 318 27.62 -22.30 9.73
N ASP A 319 28.27 -23.22 10.45
CA ASP A 319 27.62 -24.13 11.39
C ASP A 319 27.03 -23.42 12.62
N GLN A 320 27.43 -22.18 12.91
CA GLN A 320 26.86 -21.35 13.97
C GLN A 320 25.67 -20.48 13.50
N ARG A 321 25.30 -20.55 12.21
CA ARG A 321 24.26 -19.72 11.59
C ARG A 321 22.97 -20.52 11.35
N ASP A 322 21.83 -20.02 11.83
CA ASP A 322 20.51 -20.57 11.52
C ASP A 322 19.88 -19.82 10.34
N TYR A 323 19.83 -20.47 9.19
CA TYR A 323 19.07 -20.04 8.02
C TYR A 323 17.58 -20.33 8.23
N TYR A 324 16.98 -19.62 9.18
CA TYR A 324 15.68 -19.95 9.75
C TYR A 324 14.53 -19.99 8.73
N LEU A 325 14.62 -19.19 7.64
CA LEU A 325 13.62 -19.22 6.57
C LEU A 325 13.68 -20.54 5.80
N GLU A 326 14.87 -20.97 5.40
CA GLU A 326 15.06 -22.23 4.68
C GLU A 326 14.64 -23.43 5.54
N ARG A 327 14.93 -23.37 6.85
CA ARG A 327 14.53 -24.39 7.82
C ARG A 327 13.02 -24.44 8.05
N ARG A 328 12.36 -23.29 8.21
CA ARG A 328 10.91 -23.21 8.50
C ARG A 328 10.04 -23.37 7.26
N TYR A 329 10.54 -22.94 6.10
CA TYR A 329 9.80 -22.85 4.85
C TYR A 329 10.59 -23.48 3.69
N PRO A 330 10.92 -24.78 3.76
CA PRO A 330 11.82 -25.43 2.81
C PRO A 330 11.32 -25.36 1.36
N ALA A 331 10.00 -25.36 1.14
CA ALA A 331 9.40 -25.24 -0.19
C ALA A 331 9.63 -23.86 -0.86
N PHE A 332 10.00 -22.85 -0.08
CA PHE A 332 10.20 -21.48 -0.55
C PHE A 332 11.65 -21.00 -0.37
N GLY A 333 12.48 -21.78 0.32
CA GLY A 333 13.86 -21.43 0.64
C GLY A 333 13.96 -20.09 1.38
N ASN A 334 14.70 -19.15 0.80
CA ASN A 334 14.98 -17.84 1.38
C ASN A 334 13.98 -16.74 0.96
N LEU A 335 12.86 -17.10 0.32
CA LEU A 335 11.93 -16.17 -0.32
C LEU A 335 10.70 -15.79 0.53
N VAL A 336 10.56 -16.25 1.77
CA VAL A 336 9.40 -16.00 2.66
C VAL A 336 9.58 -14.84 3.60
#